data_AF-A0A4Q8APS8-F1
#
_entry.id   AF-A0A4Q8APS8-F1
#
_cell.length_a   1.000
_cell.length_b   1.000
_cell.length_c   1.000
_cell.angle_alpha   90.00
_cell.angle_beta   90.00
_cell.angle_gamma   90.00
#
_symmetry.space_group_name_H-M   'P 1'
#
loop_
_entity.id
_entity.type
_entity.pdbx_description
1 polymer ?
#
loop_
_entity_poly.entity_id
_entity_poly.type
_entity_poly.pdbx_seq_one_letter_code
_entity_poly.pdbx_strand_id
1 'polypeptide(L)' 'MKRYEIRVPYALSETLAAAFPEMDAVQIGPSTTMLIGVLRDQSELHGLLARIAELGLDITEVRQND' A
#
# COMPACT_ATOMS: atom_id res chain seq x y z
N MET A 1 -5.51 -3.27 -16.27
CA MET A 1 -5.44 -3.24 -14.80
C MET A 1 -4.12 -3.87 -14.40
N LYS A 2 -3.39 -3.25 -13.49
CA LYS A 2 -2.04 -3.68 -13.09
C LYS A 2 -2.03 -3.98 -11.60
N ARG A 3 -1.27 -4.99 -11.19
CA ARG A 3 -1.12 -5.33 -9.78
C ARG A 3 0.01 -4.51 -9.20
N TYR A 4 -0.25 -3.80 -8.12
CA TYR A 4 0.74 -3.02 -7.39
C TYR A 4 1.04 -3.65 -6.04
N GLU A 5 2.29 -3.51 -5.65
CA GLU A 5 2.83 -3.87 -4.36
C GLU A 5 3.49 -2.61 -3.78
N ILE A 6 3.01 -2.16 -2.63
CA ILE A 6 3.54 -0.97 -1.93
C ILE A 6 4.04 -1.43 -0.57
N ARG A 7 5.31 -1.18 -0.27
CA ARG A 7 5.90 -1.49 1.03
C ARG A 7 5.91 -0.26 1.92
N VAL A 8 5.42 -0.44 3.13
CA VAL A 8 5.48 0.56 4.20
C VAL A 8 6.26 -0.01 5.40
N PRO A 9 7.14 0.77 6.04
CA PRO A 9 8.01 0.31 7.12
C PRO A 9 7.28 0.32 8.48
N TYR A 10 6.04 -0.20 8.51
CA TYR A 10 5.24 -0.31 9.72
C TYR A 10 4.71 -1.74 9.90
N ALA A 11 4.59 -2.17 11.14
CA ALA A 11 3.92 -3.43 11.48
C ALA A 11 2.45 -3.40 11.05
N LEU A 12 1.93 -4.56 10.65
CA LEU A 12 0.54 -4.70 10.28
C LEU A 12 -0.32 -4.47 11.53
N SER A 13 -1.29 -3.57 11.40
CA SER A 13 -2.29 -3.30 12.42
C SER A 13 -3.67 -3.22 11.79
N GLU A 14 -4.71 -3.39 12.59
CA GLU A 14 -6.10 -3.22 12.13
C GLU A 14 -6.34 -1.82 11.58
N THR A 15 -5.77 -0.79 12.22
CA THR A 15 -5.85 0.60 11.75
C THR A 15 -5.21 0.78 10.38
N LEU A 16 -4.01 0.21 10.17
CA LEU A 16 -3.32 0.29 8.88
C LEU A 16 -4.10 -0.44 7.79
N ALA A 17 -4.62 -1.63 8.07
CA ALA A 17 -5.43 -2.39 7.11
C ALA A 17 -6.74 -1.66 6.78
N ALA A 18 -7.43 -1.12 7.80
CA ALA A 18 -8.65 -0.35 7.63
C ALA A 18 -8.44 0.98 6.90
N ALA A 19 -7.21 1.51 6.90
CA ALA A 19 -6.83 2.70 6.14
C ALA A 19 -6.66 2.42 4.64
N PHE A 20 -6.66 1.17 4.18
CA PHE A 20 -6.55 0.81 2.76
C PHE A 20 -7.43 -0.40 2.42
N PRO A 21 -8.76 -0.32 2.60
CA PRO A 21 -9.67 -1.45 2.39
C PRO A 21 -9.70 -1.96 0.94
N GLU A 22 -9.25 -1.14 -0.01
CA GLU A 22 -9.06 -1.50 -1.42
C GLU A 22 -7.80 -2.34 -1.69
N MET A 23 -6.93 -2.54 -0.69
CA MET A 23 -5.68 -3.29 -0.76
C MET A 23 -5.66 -4.45 0.23
N ASP A 24 -5.05 -5.57 -0.15
CA ASP A 24 -4.68 -6.63 0.78
C ASP A 24 -3.42 -6.21 1.56
N ALA A 25 -3.51 -6.12 2.88
CA ALA A 25 -2.39 -5.81 3.75
C ALA A 25 -1.75 -7.10 4.30
N VAL A 26 -0.47 -7.31 4.02
CA VAL A 26 0.28 -8.52 4.41
C VAL A 26 1.54 -8.14 5.20
N GLN A 27 1.73 -8.73 6.38
CA GLN A 27 2.96 -8.58 7.14
C GLN A 27 4.10 -9.36 6.46
N ILE A 28 5.19 -8.68 6.08
CA ILE A 28 6.35 -9.28 5.39
C ILE A 28 7.66 -9.16 6.20
N GLY A 29 7.55 -9.01 7.52
CA GLY A 29 8.66 -8.86 8.47
C GLY A 29 8.14 -8.32 9.81
N PRO A 30 8.98 -8.11 10.83
CA PRO A 30 8.52 -7.62 12.14
C PRO A 30 7.87 -6.23 12.11
N SER A 31 8.28 -5.39 11.16
CA SER A 31 7.88 -3.99 11.08
C SER A 31 7.67 -3.53 9.64
N THR A 32 7.21 -4.42 8.76
CA THR A 32 7.00 -4.09 7.34
C THR A 32 5.72 -4.69 6.82
N THR A 33 4.84 -3.84 6.29
CA THR A 33 3.58 -4.24 5.67
C THR A 33 3.66 -4.03 4.17
N MET A 34 3.20 -5.02 3.42
CA MET A 34 2.97 -4.94 1.99
C MET A 34 1.48 -4.69 1.74
N LEU A 35 1.16 -3.62 1.03
CA LEU A 35 -0.18 -3.38 0.48
C LEU A 35 -0.20 -3.89 -0.96
N ILE A 36 -1.11 -4.82 -1.26
CA ILE A 36 -1.21 -5.48 -2.56
C ILE A 36 -2.60 -5.26 -3.14
N GLY A 37 -2.69 -4.77 -4.37
CA GLY A 37 -4.00 -4.51 -4.97
C GLY A 37 -3.92 -4.32 -6.47
N VAL A 38 -5.08 -4.44 -7.12
CA VAL A 38 -5.22 -4.21 -8.57
C VAL A 38 -5.75 -2.80 -8.76
N LEU A 39 -4.98 -1.96 -9.45
CA LEU A 39 -5.39 -0.59 -9.78
C LEU A 39 -5.71 -0.49 -11.27
N ARG A 40 -6.73 0.31 -11.58
CA ARG A 40 -7.31 0.54 -12.91
C ARG A 40 -6.34 1.30 -13.79
N ASP A 41 -5.78 2.39 -13.28
CA ASP A 41 -4.91 3.31 -14.01
C ASP A 41 -3.90 4.02 -13.08
N GLN A 42 -3.13 4.94 -13.67
CA GLN A 42 -2.14 5.75 -12.95
C GLN A 42 -2.79 6.76 -11.99
N SER A 43 -3.98 7.26 -12.29
CA SER A 43 -4.69 8.21 -11.42
C SER A 43 -5.09 7.56 -10.10
N GLU A 44 -5.54 6.30 -10.15
CA GLU A 44 -5.86 5.51 -8.97
C GLU A 44 -4.61 5.21 -8.13
N LEU A 45 -3.47 4.91 -8.77
CA LEU A 45 -2.18 4.80 -8.08
C LEU A 45 -1.80 6.11 -7.37
N HIS A 46 -1.86 7.24 -8.07
CA HIS A 46 -1.51 8.53 -7.47
C HIS A 46 -2.44 8.91 -6.31
N GLY A 47 -3.74 8.58 -6.40
CA GLY A 47 -4.68 8.77 -5.29
C GLY A 47 -4.31 7.95 -4.06
N LEU A 48 -3.93 6.68 -4.25
CA LEU A 48 -3.46 5.80 -3.17
C LEU A 48 -2.17 6.35 -2.53
N LEU A 49 -1.19 6.76 -3.34
CA LEU A 49 0.07 7.34 -2.84
C LEU A 49 -0.15 8.64 -2.08
N ALA A 50 -1.06 9.50 -2.54
CA ALA A 50 -1.43 10.74 -1.85
C ALA A 50 -2.07 10.44 -0.49
N ARG A 51 -3.00 9.48 -0.42
CA ARG A 51 -3.63 9.05 0.84
C ARG A 51 -2.61 8.51 1.84
N ILE A 52 -1.63 7.73 1.38
CA ILE A 52 -0.52 7.26 2.24
C ILE A 52 0.26 8.45 2.81
N ALA A 53 0.59 9.44 1.96
CA ALA A 53 1.31 10.63 2.39
C ALA A 53 0.51 11.53 3.36
N GLU A 54 -0.81 11.68 3.14
CA GLU A 54 -1.71 12.42 4.04
C GLU A 54 -1.80 11.81 5.45
N LEU A 55 -1.67 10.48 5.54
CA LEU A 55 -1.60 9.75 6.81
C LEU A 55 -0.22 9.83 7.46
N GLY A 56 0.76 10.50 6.83
CA GLY A 56 2.13 10.62 7.32
C GLY A 56 2.90 9.30 7.30
N LEU A 57 2.47 8.35 6.46
CA LEU A 57 3.11 7.05 6.32
C LEU A 57 4.21 7.11 5.26
N ASP A 58 5.35 6.51 5.57
CA ASP A 58 6.47 6.35 4.64
C ASP A 58 6.24 5.16 3.68
N ILE A 59 6.80 5.29 2.48
CA ILE A 59 6.85 4.22 1.47
C ILE A 59 8.32 3.88 1.21
N THR A 60 8.66 2.61 1.31
CA THR A 60 10.02 2.12 1.01
C THR A 60 10.16 1.55 -0.40
N GLU A 61 9.07 1.06 -0.99
CA GLU A 61 9.07 0.49 -2.34
C GLU A 61 7.68 0.59 -2.97
N VAL A 62 7.64 0.86 -4.27
CA VAL A 62 6.46 0.69 -5.12
C VAL A 62 6.85 -0.19 -6.30
N ARG A 63 6.18 -1.31 -6.46
CA ARG A 63 6.39 -2.23 -7.57
C ARG A 63 5.10 -2.45 -8.34
N GLN A 64 5.21 -2.45 -9.67
CA GLN A 64 4.16 -2.88 -10.57
C GLN A 64 4.52 -4.28 -11.08
N ASN A 65 3.60 -5.23 -10.97
CA ASN A 65 3.71 -6.53 -11.61
C ASN A 65 2.80 -6.54 -12.85
N ASP A 66 3.30 -7.13 -13.94
CA ASP A 66 2.56 -7.32 -15.20
C ASP A 66 1.67 -8.57 -15.17
#